data_AF-A0A540KFN0-F1
#
_entry.id   AF-A0A540KFN0-F1
#
_cell.length_a   1.000
_cell.length_b   1.000
_cell.length_c   1.000
_cell.angle_alpha   90.00
_cell.angle_beta   90.00
_cell.angle_gamma   90.00
#
_symmetry.space_group_name_H-M   'P 1'
#
loop_
_entity.id
_entity.type
_entity.pdbx_description
1 polymer ?
#
loop_
_entity_poly.entity_id
_entity_poly.type
_entity_poly.pdbx_seq_one_letter_code
_entity_poly.pdbx_strand_id
1 'polypeptide(L)'
;MEVESKAKLLNKKKSFSHSTVLIAIFLSSLFFILILYLAQPSPSFSPALKLQNSVTFLPLKDTRFANTAMKGNTCFMSSLSDTYEENESEYLYFPLEASDRRLLCIKGNDISDGTRNSYALAYPEGLPNSTTFLKGLVFVSDTFYDYGNLWHGLTAMMPFVD
;
A
#
# COMPACT_ATOMS: atom_id res chain seq x y z
N MET A 1 62.20 -38.65 -35.24
CA MET A 1 60.93 -39.25 -35.72
C MET A 1 59.98 -39.33 -34.52
N GLU A 2 59.55 -38.20 -33.96
CA GLU A 2 58.81 -38.17 -32.68
C GLU A 2 57.94 -36.89 -32.53
N VAL A 3 57.42 -36.36 -33.64
CA VAL A 3 56.56 -35.16 -33.62
C VAL A 3 55.14 -35.48 -34.12
N GLU A 4 54.96 -36.58 -34.86
CA GLU A 4 53.66 -36.97 -35.41
C GLU A 4 52.72 -37.69 -34.42
N SER A 5 53.22 -38.22 -33.30
CA SER A 5 52.35 -38.98 -32.38
C SER A 5 51.52 -38.07 -31.44
N LYS A 6 52.02 -36.88 -31.09
CA LYS A 6 51.32 -35.96 -30.19
C LYS A 6 50.18 -35.17 -30.85
N ALA A 7 50.24 -34.96 -32.17
CA ALA A 7 49.19 -34.26 -32.91
C ALA A 7 47.88 -35.09 -33.02
N LYS A 8 47.98 -36.43 -33.01
CA LYS A 8 46.80 -37.32 -33.04
C LYS A 8 46.07 -37.42 -31.69
N LEU A 9 46.72 -37.05 -30.58
CA LEU A 9 46.08 -37.08 -29.26
C LEU A 9 45.18 -35.85 -29.01
N LEU A 10 45.41 -34.74 -29.73
CA LEU A 10 44.77 -33.45 -29.43
C LEU A 10 43.43 -33.21 -30.13
N ASN A 11 42.98 -34.10 -31.03
CA ASN A 11 41.85 -33.80 -31.91
C ASN A 11 40.74 -34.87 -31.93
N LYS A 12 40.47 -35.48 -30.77
CA LYS A 12 39.27 -36.31 -30.61
C LYS A 12 38.06 -35.41 -30.35
N LYS A 13 37.47 -34.86 -31.41
CA LYS A 13 36.14 -34.21 -31.33
C LYS A 13 35.16 -35.23 -30.77
N LYS A 14 34.66 -35.00 -29.54
CA LYS A 14 33.61 -35.81 -28.92
C LYS A 14 32.33 -35.64 -29.76
N SER A 15 32.08 -36.59 -30.65
CA SER A 15 30.78 -36.73 -31.32
C SER A 15 29.77 -37.21 -30.28
N PHE A 16 28.78 -36.36 -29.95
CA PHE A 16 27.69 -36.74 -29.08
C PHE A 16 26.64 -37.51 -29.90
N SER A 17 26.21 -38.67 -29.40
CA SER A 17 25.11 -39.42 -29.98
C SER A 17 23.82 -38.59 -29.95
N HIS A 18 22.99 -38.71 -30.98
CA HIS A 18 21.65 -38.13 -31.00
C HIS A 18 20.84 -38.46 -29.73
N SER A 19 21.04 -39.67 -29.18
CA SER A 19 20.38 -40.13 -27.96
C SER A 19 20.82 -39.33 -26.72
N THR A 20 22.12 -39.03 -26.57
CA THR A 20 22.60 -38.23 -25.43
C THR A 20 22.17 -36.77 -25.52
N VAL A 21 22.01 -36.22 -26.72
CA VAL A 21 21.45 -34.86 -26.91
C VAL A 21 19.96 -34.84 -26.52
N LEU A 22 19.19 -35.85 -26.93
CA LEU A 22 17.76 -35.94 -26.61
C LEU A 22 17.51 -36.08 -25.10
N ILE A 23 18.31 -36.90 -24.42
CA ILE A 23 18.26 -37.08 -22.96
C ILE A 23 18.60 -35.76 -22.24
N ALA A 24 19.62 -35.04 -22.71
CA ALA A 24 20.00 -33.77 -22.11
C ALA A 24 18.89 -32.71 -22.25
N ILE A 25 18.24 -32.64 -23.41
CA ILE A 25 17.08 -31.76 -23.63
C ILE A 25 15.94 -32.13 -22.68
N PHE A 26 15.61 -33.43 -22.58
CA PHE A 26 14.52 -33.90 -21.74
C PHE A 26 14.75 -33.59 -20.26
N LEU A 27 15.97 -33.81 -19.76
CA LEU A 27 16.36 -33.47 -18.39
C LEU A 27 16.35 -31.96 -18.14
N SER A 28 16.79 -31.16 -19.12
CA SER A 28 16.73 -29.70 -19.04
C SER A 28 15.28 -29.20 -18.99
N SER A 29 14.39 -29.74 -19.83
CA SER A 29 12.97 -29.42 -19.81
C SER A 29 12.31 -29.83 -18.50
N LEU A 30 12.60 -31.03 -17.98
CA LEU A 30 12.06 -31.49 -16.69
C LEU A 30 12.54 -30.61 -15.54
N PHE A 31 13.82 -30.21 -15.56
CA PHE A 31 14.37 -29.29 -14.57
C PHE A 31 13.72 -27.90 -14.65
N PHE A 32 13.50 -27.38 -15.86
CA PHE A 32 12.77 -26.12 -16.05
C PHE A 32 11.32 -26.22 -15.55
N ILE A 33 10.62 -27.33 -15.82
CA ILE A 33 9.26 -27.56 -15.31
C ILE A 33 9.27 -27.63 -13.78
N LEU A 34 10.26 -28.29 -13.17
CA LEU A 34 10.41 -28.35 -11.72
C LEU A 34 10.67 -26.97 -11.11
N ILE A 35 11.55 -26.16 -11.72
CA ILE A 35 11.80 -24.77 -11.31
C ILE A 35 10.50 -23.96 -11.39
N LEU A 36 9.75 -24.07 -12.50
CA LEU A 36 8.48 -23.37 -12.67
C LEU A 36 7.43 -23.80 -11.64
N TYR A 37 7.36 -25.10 -11.33
CA TYR A 37 6.47 -25.64 -10.31
C TYR A 37 6.84 -25.15 -8.90
N LEU A 38 8.13 -25.13 -8.56
CA LEU A 38 8.63 -24.62 -7.28
C LEU A 38 8.54 -23.09 -7.17
N ALA A 39 8.55 -22.38 -8.30
CA ALA A 39 8.38 -20.93 -8.37
C ALA A 39 6.91 -20.49 -8.31
N GLN A 40 5.95 -21.41 -8.35
CA GLN A 40 4.55 -21.05 -8.13
C GLN A 40 4.41 -20.55 -6.68
N PRO A 41 3.91 -19.32 -6.46
CA PRO A 41 3.62 -18.86 -5.12
C PRO A 41 2.64 -19.83 -4.46
N SER A 42 2.89 -20.16 -3.19
CA SER A 42 2.00 -21.04 -2.44
C SER A 42 0.56 -20.49 -2.52
N PRO A 43 -0.48 -21.34 -2.53
CA PRO A 43 -1.87 -20.89 -2.60
C PRO A 43 -2.28 -19.96 -1.42
N SER A 44 -1.44 -19.86 -0.38
CA SER A 44 -1.56 -18.93 0.74
C SER A 44 -0.91 -17.55 0.54
N PHE A 45 -0.07 -17.36 -0.48
CA PHE A 45 0.66 -16.10 -0.69
C PHE A 45 -0.09 -15.21 -1.68
N SER A 46 -1.04 -14.44 -1.16
CA SER A 46 -1.61 -13.30 -1.87
C SER A 46 -0.95 -12.02 -1.36
N PRO A 47 -0.15 -11.31 -2.19
CA PRO A 47 0.41 -10.01 -1.83
C PRO A 47 -0.66 -9.00 -1.39
N ALA A 48 -1.83 -9.03 -2.04
CA ALA A 48 -2.98 -8.21 -1.70
C ALA A 48 -3.52 -8.53 -0.31
N LEU A 49 -3.62 -9.81 0.07
CA LEU A 49 -4.06 -10.22 1.40
C LEU A 49 -3.07 -9.79 2.49
N LYS A 50 -1.76 -9.84 2.20
CA LYS A 50 -0.73 -9.34 3.11
C LYS A 50 -0.83 -7.83 3.31
N LEU A 51 -1.06 -7.07 2.24
CA LEU A 51 -1.30 -5.63 2.29
C LEU A 51 -2.57 -5.31 3.09
N GLN A 52 -3.66 -6.02 2.82
CA GLN A 52 -4.92 -5.88 3.55
C GLN A 52 -4.73 -6.10 5.06
N ASN A 53 -4.03 -7.17 5.44
CA ASN A 53 -3.75 -7.50 6.84
C ASN A 53 -2.77 -6.54 7.54
N SER A 54 -2.06 -5.70 6.77
CA SER A 54 -1.12 -4.70 7.32
C SER A 54 -1.78 -3.38 7.69
N VAL A 55 -3.05 -3.19 7.32
CA VAL A 55 -3.79 -1.93 7.58
C VAL A 55 -4.14 -1.85 9.06
N THR A 56 -3.64 -0.80 9.72
CA THR A 56 -3.97 -0.49 11.12
C THR A 56 -5.02 0.61 11.17
N PHE A 57 -6.13 0.35 11.87
CA PHE A 57 -7.15 1.36 12.16
C PHE A 57 -6.81 2.12 13.44
N LEU A 58 -6.86 3.44 13.37
CA LEU A 58 -6.63 4.37 14.47
C LEU A 58 -7.94 5.09 14.84
N PRO A 59 -8.12 5.53 16.10
CA PRO A 59 -9.30 6.29 16.50
C PRO A 59 -9.44 7.55 15.65
N LEU A 60 -10.62 7.79 15.07
CA LEU A 60 -10.88 8.99 14.28
C LEU A 60 -10.73 10.26 15.14
N LYS A 61 -11.20 10.16 16.38
CA LYS A 61 -11.03 11.16 17.43
C LYS A 61 -10.19 10.59 18.56
N ASP A 62 -9.05 11.21 18.81
CA ASP A 62 -8.09 10.85 19.84
C ASP A 62 -8.31 11.69 21.10
N THR A 63 -8.96 11.07 22.09
CA THR A 63 -9.33 11.74 23.34
C THR A 63 -8.12 12.14 24.20
N ARG A 64 -6.93 11.61 23.90
CA ARG A 64 -5.68 12.00 24.59
C ARG A 64 -5.31 13.45 24.30
N PHE A 65 -5.69 13.98 23.14
CA PHE A 65 -5.39 15.34 22.70
C PHE A 65 -6.60 16.28 22.79
N ALA A 66 -7.70 15.86 23.42
CA ALA A 66 -8.94 16.65 23.48
C ALA A 66 -8.75 18.06 24.06
N ASN A 67 -7.88 18.21 25.06
CA ASN A 67 -7.59 19.50 25.72
C ASN A 67 -6.53 20.34 24.98
N THR A 68 -5.93 19.80 23.92
CA THR A 68 -4.90 20.44 23.11
C THR A 68 -5.22 20.30 21.63
N ALA A 69 -6.50 20.25 21.28
CA ALA A 69 -6.97 19.99 19.91
C ALA A 69 -6.34 20.93 18.87
N MET A 70 -6.03 22.18 19.28
CA MET A 70 -5.39 23.21 18.45
C MET A 70 -3.85 23.26 18.53
N LYS A 71 -3.18 22.23 19.05
CA LYS A 71 -1.72 22.23 19.24
C LYS A 71 -1.09 20.95 18.70
N GLY A 72 -0.31 21.07 17.62
CA GLY A 72 0.49 19.97 17.07
C GLY A 72 -0.38 18.86 16.48
N ASN A 73 -0.09 17.60 16.83
CA ASN A 73 -0.94 16.46 16.46
C ASN A 73 -2.33 16.66 17.08
N THR A 74 -3.30 17.03 16.25
CA THR A 74 -4.65 17.43 16.66
C THR A 74 -5.44 16.25 17.21
N CYS A 75 -6.62 16.51 17.78
CA CYS A 75 -7.48 15.44 18.27
C CYS A 75 -8.13 14.63 17.13
N PHE A 76 -8.23 15.17 15.93
CA PHE A 76 -8.86 14.53 14.79
C PHE A 76 -7.79 13.97 13.85
N MET A 77 -7.86 12.67 13.54
CA MET A 77 -6.87 11.99 12.70
C MET A 77 -5.41 12.26 13.14
N SER A 78 -5.18 12.17 14.45
CA SER A 78 -3.97 12.61 15.17
C SER A 78 -2.62 12.03 14.73
N SER A 79 -2.61 11.01 13.85
CA SER A 79 -1.38 10.45 13.29
C SER A 79 -0.94 11.10 11.99
N LEU A 80 -1.73 12.04 11.46
CA LEU A 80 -1.44 12.74 10.22
C LEU A 80 -1.04 14.17 10.52
N SER A 81 -0.10 14.69 9.74
CA SER A 81 0.29 16.09 9.80
C SER A 81 -0.67 16.91 8.95
N ASP A 82 -1.30 17.89 9.56
CA ASP A 82 -2.13 18.88 8.89
C ASP A 82 -1.27 20.00 8.24
N THR A 83 -1.86 20.76 7.33
CA THR A 83 -1.32 22.05 6.90
C THR A 83 -1.59 23.06 8.01
N TYR A 84 -0.58 23.32 8.85
CA TYR A 84 -0.68 24.35 9.89
C TYR A 84 -0.30 25.72 9.31
N GLU A 85 -1.30 26.58 9.14
CA GLU A 85 -1.13 28.02 8.92
C GLU A 85 -1.92 28.82 9.96
N GLU A 86 -1.31 29.88 10.49
CA GLU A 86 -1.90 30.66 11.59
C GLU A 86 -3.16 31.40 11.12
N ASN A 87 -4.29 31.17 11.79
CA ASN A 87 -5.62 31.71 11.48
C ASN A 87 -6.33 31.11 10.25
N GLU A 88 -5.86 29.98 9.73
CA GLU A 88 -6.51 29.27 8.64
C GLU A 88 -7.31 28.05 9.12
N SER A 89 -8.18 27.54 8.26
CA SER A 89 -8.83 26.25 8.51
C SER A 89 -7.86 25.12 8.17
N GLU A 90 -7.65 24.23 9.12
CA GLU A 90 -6.83 23.03 8.94
C GLU A 90 -7.58 22.01 8.05
N TYR A 91 -6.90 21.41 7.07
CA TYR A 91 -7.46 20.43 6.15
C TYR A 91 -6.41 19.44 5.61
N LEU A 92 -6.85 18.22 5.31
CA LEU A 92 -5.99 17.15 4.76
C LEU A 92 -6.34 16.86 3.29
N TYR A 93 -5.37 16.99 2.39
CA TYR A 93 -5.52 16.68 0.96
C TYR A 93 -5.07 15.26 0.62
N PHE A 94 -5.99 14.38 0.21
CA PHE A 94 -5.65 13.02 -0.24
C PHE A 94 -5.68 12.87 -1.77
N PRO A 95 -4.81 12.01 -2.35
CA PRO A 95 -3.74 11.25 -1.69
C PRO A 95 -2.52 12.13 -1.36
N LEU A 96 -2.11 12.15 -0.09
CA LEU A 96 -0.93 12.90 0.38
C LEU A 96 0.35 12.24 -0.16
N GLU A 97 1.35 13.00 -0.60
CA GLU A 97 2.70 12.45 -0.82
C GLU A 97 3.24 11.80 0.46
N ALA A 98 2.99 12.42 1.62
CA ALA A 98 3.31 11.91 2.95
C ALA A 98 2.62 10.57 3.29
N SER A 99 1.57 10.19 2.55
CA SER A 99 0.87 8.92 2.74
C SER A 99 1.36 7.79 1.83
N ASP A 100 2.45 7.98 1.08
CA ASP A 100 2.95 7.02 0.08
C ASP A 100 1.85 6.57 -0.91
N ARG A 101 0.97 7.49 -1.31
CA ARG A 101 -0.20 7.24 -2.20
C ARG A 101 -1.25 6.28 -1.62
N ARG A 102 -1.26 6.06 -0.30
CA ARG A 102 -2.32 5.31 0.38
C ARG A 102 -3.63 6.11 0.37
N LEU A 103 -4.74 5.38 0.29
CA LEU A 103 -6.09 5.91 0.33
C LEU A 103 -6.58 6.04 1.78
N LEU A 104 -7.29 7.13 2.08
CA LEU A 104 -8.01 7.29 3.34
C LEU A 104 -9.18 6.30 3.39
N CYS A 105 -9.19 5.48 4.43
CA CYS A 105 -10.27 4.55 4.73
C CYS A 105 -10.97 5.01 6.01
N ILE A 106 -12.28 5.25 5.95
CA ILE A 106 -13.09 5.57 7.13
C ILE A 106 -13.93 4.34 7.50
N LYS A 107 -13.85 3.95 8.77
CA LYS A 107 -14.74 2.97 9.38
C LYS A 107 -15.56 3.70 10.43
N GLY A 108 -16.76 4.12 10.03
CA GLY A 108 -17.69 4.81 10.90
C GLY A 108 -19.14 4.43 10.62
N ASN A 109 -19.88 4.20 11.70
CA ASN A 109 -21.34 4.11 11.70
C ASN A 109 -21.91 4.74 12.99
N ASP A 110 -21.05 5.25 13.86
CA ASP A 110 -21.45 5.90 15.09
C ASP A 110 -21.67 7.38 14.81
N ILE A 111 -22.87 7.87 15.16
CA ILE A 111 -23.33 9.23 14.88
C ILE A 111 -23.31 10.12 16.13
N SER A 112 -22.68 9.68 17.22
CA SER A 112 -22.66 10.45 18.46
C SER A 112 -21.65 11.61 18.38
N ASP A 113 -20.39 11.37 18.73
CA ASP A 113 -19.35 12.39 18.85
C ASP A 113 -18.06 12.03 18.08
N GLY A 114 -18.11 10.95 17.30
CA GLY A 114 -16.99 10.45 16.50
C GLY A 114 -15.96 9.61 17.26
N THR A 115 -16.02 9.49 18.60
CA THR A 115 -15.03 8.74 19.41
C THR A 115 -15.03 7.24 19.14
N ARG A 116 -16.12 6.71 18.59
CA ARG A 116 -16.30 5.29 18.24
C ARG A 116 -16.07 4.99 16.77
N ASN A 117 -15.64 5.98 15.99
CA ASN A 117 -15.25 5.83 14.59
C ASN A 117 -13.72 5.70 14.47
N SER A 118 -13.25 5.12 13.37
CA SER A 118 -11.83 4.96 13.09
C SER A 118 -11.46 5.26 11.65
N TYR A 119 -10.18 5.53 11.42
CA TYR A 119 -9.60 5.75 10.11
C TYR A 119 -8.36 4.88 9.92
N ALA A 120 -7.98 4.66 8.66
CA ALA A 120 -6.74 4.02 8.28
C ALA A 120 -6.23 4.55 6.95
N LEU A 121 -4.97 4.25 6.64
CA LEU A 121 -4.39 4.44 5.31
C LEU A 121 -4.11 3.06 4.70
N ALA A 122 -4.60 2.82 3.50
CA ALA A 122 -4.42 1.55 2.81
C ALA A 122 -3.95 1.74 1.37
N TYR A 123 -3.09 0.85 0.89
CA TYR A 123 -2.78 0.78 -0.54
C TYR A 123 -4.02 0.34 -1.33
N PRO A 124 -4.28 0.90 -2.52
CA PRO A 124 -5.40 0.48 -3.37
C PRO A 124 -5.46 -1.04 -3.59
N GLU A 125 -4.30 -1.69 -3.74
CA GLU A 125 -4.15 -3.12 -3.97
C GLU A 125 -4.46 -3.98 -2.73
N GLY A 126 -4.48 -3.37 -1.54
CA GLY A 126 -4.82 -4.01 -0.27
C GLY A 126 -6.29 -3.87 0.11
N LEU A 127 -7.12 -3.21 -0.71
CA LEU A 127 -8.54 -3.04 -0.40
C LEU A 127 -9.31 -4.37 -0.61
N PRO A 128 -10.31 -4.67 0.24
CA PRO A 128 -11.23 -5.78 -0.02
C PRO A 128 -11.87 -5.66 -1.40
N ASN A 129 -12.09 -6.78 -2.09
CA ASN A 129 -12.78 -6.80 -3.40
C ASN A 129 -14.19 -6.19 -3.36
N SER A 130 -14.84 -6.19 -2.19
CA SER A 130 -16.16 -5.59 -1.97
C SER A 130 -16.13 -4.08 -1.71
N THR A 131 -14.96 -3.44 -1.79
CA THR A 131 -14.82 -2.01 -1.48
C THR A 131 -15.38 -1.18 -2.63
N THR A 132 -16.26 -0.23 -2.31
CA THR A 132 -16.70 0.78 -3.28
C THR A 132 -15.73 1.97 -3.17
N PHE A 133 -14.91 2.18 -4.20
CA PHE A 133 -14.06 3.37 -4.27
C PHE A 133 -14.88 4.56 -4.78
N LEU A 134 -15.16 5.51 -3.90
CA LEU A 134 -15.86 6.75 -4.24
C LEU A 134 -14.83 7.79 -4.69
N LYS A 135 -14.82 8.11 -5.99
CA LYS A 135 -14.04 9.22 -6.52
C LYS A 135 -14.79 10.52 -6.27
N GLY A 136 -14.12 11.50 -5.68
CA GLY A 136 -14.69 12.81 -5.39
C GLY A 136 -14.00 13.46 -4.19
N LEU A 137 -14.45 14.66 -3.84
CA LEU A 137 -14.03 15.34 -2.63
C LEU A 137 -14.94 14.92 -1.47
N VAL A 138 -14.35 14.53 -0.34
CA VAL A 138 -15.10 14.21 0.88
C VAL A 138 -14.79 15.32 1.89
N PHE A 139 -15.85 15.97 2.37
CA PHE A 139 -15.74 16.87 3.50
C PHE A 139 -15.87 16.08 4.80
N VAL A 140 -14.85 16.15 5.65
CA VAL A 140 -14.92 15.64 7.02
C VAL A 140 -14.44 16.75 7.95
N SER A 141 -15.31 17.19 8.84
CA SER A 141 -14.99 18.20 9.85
C SER A 141 -15.25 17.66 11.24
N ASP A 142 -14.23 17.66 12.10
CA ASP A 142 -14.39 17.66 13.55
C ASP A 142 -13.84 19.01 14.01
N THR A 143 -14.70 19.82 14.62
CA THR A 143 -14.31 21.15 15.08
C THR A 143 -14.39 21.21 16.58
N PHE A 144 -13.38 21.82 17.20
CA PHE A 144 -13.45 22.23 18.60
C PHE A 144 -14.42 23.40 18.80
N TYR A 145 -14.75 24.11 17.71
CA TYR A 145 -15.55 25.32 17.76
C TYR A 145 -17.05 25.03 17.73
N ASP A 146 -17.81 25.86 18.43
CA ASP A 146 -19.27 25.81 18.39
C ASP A 146 -19.80 26.30 17.02
N TYR A 147 -20.64 25.48 16.38
CA TYR A 147 -21.34 25.85 15.15
C TYR A 147 -22.42 26.92 15.35
N GLY A 148 -22.71 27.32 16.60
CA GLY A 148 -23.49 28.53 16.91
C GLY A 148 -22.87 29.81 16.34
N ASN A 149 -21.56 29.83 16.08
CA ASN A 149 -20.91 30.89 15.33
C ASN A 149 -20.78 30.50 13.84
N LEU A 150 -21.55 31.18 12.99
CA LEU A 150 -21.62 30.95 11.55
C LEU A 150 -20.25 30.99 10.86
N TRP A 151 -19.30 31.77 11.39
CA TRP A 151 -17.96 31.87 10.81
C TRP A 151 -17.21 30.54 10.81
N HIS A 152 -17.33 29.75 11.89
CA HIS A 152 -16.66 28.44 11.99
C HIS A 152 -17.17 27.41 10.99
N GLY A 153 -18.45 27.51 10.58
CA GLY A 153 -18.99 26.67 9.51
C GLY A 153 -18.58 27.14 8.13
N LEU A 154 -18.50 28.46 7.92
CA LEU A 154 -18.17 29.06 6.63
C LEU A 154 -16.72 28.78 6.23
N THR A 155 -15.77 28.87 7.17
CA THR A 155 -14.35 28.66 6.88
C THR A 155 -14.05 27.23 6.47
N ALA A 156 -14.80 26.24 6.97
CA ALA A 156 -14.65 24.84 6.59
C ALA A 156 -15.06 24.55 5.13
N MET A 157 -15.82 25.46 4.51
CA MET A 157 -16.21 25.36 3.10
C MET A 157 -15.17 25.97 2.15
N MET A 158 -14.17 26.70 2.65
CA MET A 158 -13.15 27.37 1.82
C MET A 158 -12.46 26.44 0.82
N PRO A 159 -12.08 25.19 1.18
CA PRO A 159 -11.44 24.27 0.23
C PRO A 159 -12.32 23.84 -0.97
N PHE A 160 -13.60 24.23 -1.01
CA PHE A 160 -14.55 23.86 -2.07
C PHE A 160 -14.87 25.00 -3.04
N VAL A 161 -14.36 26.22 -2.78
CA VAL A 161 -14.75 27.43 -3.53
C VAL A 161 -13.68 27.89 -4.53
N ASP A 162 -12.60 27.12 -4.70
CA ASP A 162 -11.54 27.33 -5.70
C ASP A 162 -11.81 26.65 -7.05
#